data_AF-A0A2T4TSG5-F1
#
_entry.id   AF-A0A2T4TSG5-F1
#
_cell.length_a   1.000
_cell.length_b   1.000
_cell.length_c   1.000
_cell.angle_alpha   90.00
_cell.angle_beta   90.00
_cell.angle_gamma   90.00
#
_symmetry.space_group_name_H-M   'P 1'
#
loop_
_entity.id
_entity.type
_entity.pdbx_description
1 polymer ?
#
loop_
_entity_poly.entity_id
_entity_poly.type
_entity_poly.pdbx_seq_one_letter_code
_entity_poly.pdbx_strand_id
1 'polypeptide(L)'
;MKLRNLFFAGFLLAATSCTNTNTVNILIQNTGVKDLVNPEVAVSLEEVMGYLRTKKSDVLVLLNEKNLPVTYTYNADSTSIIFSVPVIKKGSQKTYSMNRRESRLVDNLFKFRQENILVSVK
;
A
#
# COMPACT_ATOMS: atom_id res chain seq x y z
N MET A 1 12.11 -29.94 53.28
CA MET A 1 13.09 -30.08 52.19
C MET A 1 12.39 -29.72 50.87
N LYS A 2 12.32 -28.42 50.56
CA LYS A 2 12.82 -27.78 49.32
C LYS A 2 12.67 -28.62 48.05
N LEU A 3 11.75 -28.21 47.17
CA LEU A 3 12.07 -28.01 45.76
C LEU A 3 11.19 -26.88 45.18
N ARG A 4 11.76 -25.67 45.18
CA ARG A 4 11.41 -24.60 44.23
C ARG A 4 12.11 -24.92 42.92
N ASN A 5 11.46 -24.71 41.79
CA ASN A 5 12.00 -24.20 40.52
C ASN A 5 10.84 -24.19 39.50
N LEU A 6 10.19 -23.05 39.31
CA LEU A 6 10.48 -22.03 38.29
C LEU A 6 10.07 -22.45 36.88
N PHE A 7 9.03 -21.74 36.40
CA PHE A 7 8.88 -21.16 35.06
C PHE A 7 9.32 -22.02 33.87
N PHE A 8 8.35 -22.44 33.05
CA PHE A 8 8.38 -22.23 31.59
C PHE A 8 6.99 -22.50 31.01
N ALA A 9 5.99 -21.76 31.47
CA ALA A 9 4.78 -21.53 30.66
C ALA A 9 5.14 -20.45 29.61
N GLY A 10 6.02 -20.84 28.67
CA GLY A 10 6.33 -20.04 27.49
C GLY A 10 5.09 -20.02 26.63
N PHE A 11 4.24 -19.02 26.87
CA PHE A 11 3.11 -18.65 26.04
C PHE A 11 3.69 -18.24 24.68
N LEU A 12 3.91 -19.21 23.80
CA LEU A 12 4.14 -19.00 22.38
C LEU A 12 2.85 -18.39 21.83
N LEU A 13 2.71 -17.07 21.98
CA LEU A 13 1.92 -16.27 21.05
C LEU A 13 2.62 -16.43 19.70
N ALA A 14 2.24 -17.49 18.99
CA ALA A 14 2.32 -17.48 17.55
C ALA A 14 1.41 -16.35 17.10
N ALA A 15 1.95 -15.13 17.08
CA ALA A 15 1.42 -14.05 16.29
C ALA A 15 1.51 -14.57 14.86
N THR A 16 0.45 -15.26 14.42
CA THR A 16 0.17 -15.40 13.00
C THR A 16 -0.02 -13.97 12.55
N SER A 17 1.07 -13.34 12.09
CA SER A 17 0.99 -12.07 11.40
C SER A 17 0.14 -12.37 10.18
N CYS A 18 -1.16 -12.11 10.29
CA CYS A 18 -2.07 -12.19 9.16
C CYS A 18 -1.54 -11.17 8.15
N THR A 19 -0.87 -11.66 7.11
CA THR A 19 -0.37 -10.81 6.04
C THR A 19 -1.57 -10.10 5.39
N ASN A 20 -1.45 -8.80 5.17
CA ASN A 20 -2.50 -8.08 4.44
C ASN A 20 -2.29 -8.28 2.94
N THR A 21 -2.98 -9.24 2.34
CA THR A 21 -3.00 -9.42 0.88
C THR A 21 -3.96 -8.45 0.19
N ASN A 22 -4.67 -7.59 0.93
CA ASN A 22 -5.72 -6.72 0.38
C ASN A 22 -5.26 -5.27 0.20
N THR A 23 -4.02 -4.95 0.56
CA THR A 23 -3.44 -3.62 0.45
C THR A 23 -2.04 -3.67 -0.16
N VAL A 24 -1.75 -2.76 -1.08
CA VAL A 24 -0.40 -2.47 -1.57
C VAL A 24 -0.12 -0.97 -1.38
N ASN A 25 1.09 -0.60 -0.95
CA ASN A 25 1.49 0.80 -0.88
C ASN A 25 2.11 1.23 -2.22
N ILE A 26 1.87 2.48 -2.59
CA ILE A 26 2.50 3.13 -3.73
C ILE A 26 3.35 4.27 -3.17
N LEU A 27 4.66 4.12 -3.27
CA LEU A 27 5.64 5.09 -2.79
C LEU A 27 6.10 5.93 -3.98
N ILE A 28 5.76 7.21 -3.96
CA ILE A 28 6.01 8.12 -5.09
C ILE A 28 7.13 9.06 -4.68
N GLN A 29 8.30 8.90 -5.27
CA GLN A 29 9.49 9.67 -4.93
C GLN A 29 9.77 10.71 -6.00
N ASN A 30 9.92 11.97 -5.59
CA ASN A 30 10.41 13.02 -6.49
C ASN A 30 11.95 12.99 -6.50
N THR A 31 12.51 12.48 -7.59
CA THR A 31 13.96 12.40 -7.84
C THR A 31 14.49 13.59 -8.65
N GLY A 32 13.60 14.53 -9.00
CA GLY A 32 13.93 15.78 -9.69
C GLY A 32 14.54 16.85 -8.77
N VAL A 33 14.82 18.01 -9.38
CA VAL A 33 15.49 19.14 -8.71
C VAL A 33 14.54 20.24 -8.23
N LYS A 34 13.24 20.11 -8.50
CA LYS A 34 12.18 21.06 -8.15
C LYS A 34 10.98 20.34 -7.56
N ASP A 35 10.11 21.08 -6.88
CA ASP A 35 8.80 20.58 -6.46
C ASP A 35 7.93 20.31 -7.70
N LEU A 36 7.17 19.21 -7.64
CA LEU A 36 6.20 18.85 -8.67
C LEU A 36 4.80 19.20 -8.18
N VAL A 37 4.05 19.96 -8.97
CA VAL A 37 2.67 20.36 -8.68
C VAL A 37 1.74 19.64 -9.66
N ASN A 38 0.77 18.90 -9.12
CA ASN A 38 -0.15 18.05 -9.87
C ASN A 38 0.50 17.05 -10.87
N PRO A 39 1.69 16.46 -10.63
CA PRO A 39 2.22 15.45 -11.54
C PRO A 39 1.26 14.28 -11.70
N GLU A 40 1.17 13.78 -12.93
CA GLU A 40 0.54 12.49 -13.21
C GLU A 40 1.50 11.36 -12.84
N VAL A 41 0.96 10.36 -12.15
CA VAL A 41 1.68 9.19 -11.68
C VAL A 41 1.04 7.97 -12.32
N ALA A 42 1.85 7.18 -13.02
CA ALA A 42 1.45 5.91 -13.60
C ALA A 42 2.00 4.76 -12.78
N VAL A 43 1.14 3.82 -12.42
CA VAL A 43 1.49 2.60 -11.67
C VAL A 43 1.10 1.39 -12.51
N SER A 44 1.95 0.36 -12.57
CA SER A 44 1.64 -0.87 -13.31
C SER A 44 0.40 -1.54 -12.72
N LEU A 45 -0.61 -1.77 -13.56
CA LEU A 45 -1.82 -2.48 -13.16
C LEU A 45 -1.50 -3.95 -12.84
N GLU A 46 -0.59 -4.56 -13.61
CA GLU A 46 -0.18 -5.95 -13.39
C GLU A 46 0.48 -6.12 -12.02
N GLU A 47 1.36 -5.21 -11.64
CA GLU A 47 2.06 -5.24 -10.35
C GLU A 47 1.08 -5.08 -9.18
N VAL A 48 0.16 -4.10 -9.29
CA VAL A 48 -0.93 -3.91 -8.32
C VAL A 48 -1.77 -5.19 -8.19
N MET A 49 -2.17 -5.78 -9.31
CA MET A 49 -2.99 -7.00 -9.30
C MET A 49 -2.23 -8.21 -8.73
N GLY A 50 -0.96 -8.34 -9.05
CA GLY A 50 -0.07 -9.40 -8.52
C GLY A 50 0.04 -9.33 -7.01
N TYR A 51 0.30 -8.14 -6.46
CA TYR A 51 0.38 -7.94 -5.01
C TYR A 51 -0.96 -8.14 -4.31
N LEU A 52 -2.05 -7.61 -4.88
CA LEU A 52 -3.38 -7.71 -4.27
C LEU A 52 -4.07 -9.06 -4.52
N ARG A 53 -3.50 -9.93 -5.37
CA ARG A 53 -4.13 -11.18 -5.84
C ARG A 53 -5.55 -10.93 -6.36
N THR A 54 -5.72 -9.86 -7.13
CA THR A 54 -7.01 -9.42 -7.70
C THR A 54 -7.12 -9.74 -9.18
N LYS A 55 -8.34 -9.64 -9.70
CA LYS A 55 -8.66 -9.72 -11.13
C LYS A 55 -9.03 -8.33 -11.65
N LYS A 56 -8.96 -8.10 -12.96
CA LYS A 56 -9.33 -6.82 -13.59
C LYS A 56 -10.78 -6.39 -13.30
N SER A 57 -11.66 -7.35 -13.01
CA SER A 57 -13.07 -7.11 -12.64
C SER A 57 -13.25 -6.60 -11.21
N ASP A 58 -12.24 -6.73 -10.36
CA ASP A 58 -12.34 -6.36 -8.96
C ASP A 58 -12.30 -4.84 -8.81
N VAL A 59 -13.06 -4.30 -7.86
CA VAL A 59 -13.05 -2.87 -7.58
C VAL A 59 -11.87 -2.52 -6.67
N LEU A 60 -10.98 -1.68 -7.17
CA LEU A 60 -9.86 -1.12 -6.42
C LEU A 60 -10.21 0.26 -5.87
N VAL A 61 -9.64 0.58 -4.70
CA VAL A 61 -9.78 1.88 -4.05
C VAL A 61 -8.40 2.45 -3.79
N LEU A 62 -8.08 3.58 -4.41
CA LEU A 62 -6.87 4.34 -4.13
C LEU A 62 -7.13 5.30 -2.98
N LEU A 63 -6.27 5.26 -1.96
CA LEU A 63 -6.29 6.16 -0.81
C LEU A 63 -4.98 6.94 -0.72
N ASN A 64 -5.07 8.20 -0.27
CA ASN A 64 -3.89 9.00 0.07
C ASN A 64 -3.41 8.75 1.53
N GLU A 65 -2.37 9.48 1.94
CA GLU A 65 -1.77 9.46 3.29
C GLU A 65 -2.78 9.72 4.42
N LYS A 66 -3.88 10.41 4.13
CA LYS A 66 -4.97 10.71 5.08
C LYS A 66 -6.11 9.70 5.01
N ASN A 67 -5.92 8.58 4.29
CA ASN A 67 -6.93 7.56 4.01
C ASN A 67 -8.19 8.10 3.29
N LEU A 68 -8.06 9.22 2.56
CA LEU A 68 -9.14 9.75 1.74
C LEU A 68 -9.07 9.13 0.34
N PRO A 69 -10.23 8.80 -0.28
CA PRO A 69 -10.27 8.26 -1.62
C PRO A 69 -9.74 9.26 -2.64
N VAL A 70 -9.00 8.73 -3.61
CA VAL A 70 -8.43 9.49 -4.72
C VAL A 70 -8.89 8.88 -6.03
N THR A 71 -9.38 9.72 -6.93
CA THR A 71 -9.80 9.30 -8.26
C THR A 71 -8.57 8.90 -9.08
N TYR A 72 -8.70 7.80 -9.81
CA TYR A 72 -7.72 7.35 -10.79
C TYR A 72 -8.42 6.93 -12.08
N THR A 73 -7.66 6.82 -13.15
CA THR A 73 -8.09 6.29 -14.44
C THR A 73 -7.16 5.17 -14.88
N TYR A 74 -7.53 4.44 -15.93
CA TYR A 74 -6.60 3.56 -16.62
C TYR A 74 -6.07 4.27 -17.87
N ASN A 75 -4.84 3.97 -18.26
CA ASN A 75 -4.37 4.36 -19.59
C ASN A 75 -5.16 3.64 -20.69
N ALA A 76 -4.99 4.07 -21.94
CA ALA A 76 -5.74 3.53 -23.09
C ALA A 76 -5.65 2.00 -23.20
N ASP A 77 -4.46 1.44 -22.98
CA ASP A 77 -4.22 0.00 -23.08
C ASP A 77 -4.59 -0.78 -21.80
N SER A 78 -5.05 -0.10 -20.76
CA SER A 78 -5.38 -0.69 -19.45
C SER A 78 -4.23 -1.51 -18.85
N THR A 79 -3.00 -1.01 -19.00
CA THR A 79 -1.76 -1.56 -18.42
C THR A 79 -1.29 -0.75 -17.22
N SER A 80 -1.78 0.47 -17.03
CA SER A 80 -1.40 1.33 -15.92
C SER A 80 -2.59 2.06 -15.31
N ILE A 81 -2.52 2.26 -14.00
CA ILE A 81 -3.39 3.14 -13.22
C ILE A 81 -2.74 4.53 -13.17
N ILE A 82 -3.49 5.56 -13.56
CA ILE A 82 -3.03 6.94 -13.62
C ILE A 82 -3.82 7.80 -12.64
N PHE A 83 -3.13 8.60 -11.84
CA PHE A 83 -3.73 9.60 -10.96
C PHE A 83 -2.80 10.81 -10.77
N SER A 84 -3.38 11.94 -10.34
CA SER A 84 -2.60 13.15 -10.04
C SER A 84 -2.30 13.25 -8.55
N VAL A 85 -1.08 13.70 -8.23
CA VAL A 85 -0.65 13.98 -6.86
C VAL A 85 -0.55 15.49 -6.67
N PRO A 86 -1.24 16.12 -5.70
CA PRO A 86 -1.31 17.58 -5.62
C PRO A 86 0.05 18.27 -5.57
N VAL A 87 0.95 17.80 -4.70
CA VAL A 87 2.33 18.29 -4.61
C VAL A 87 3.26 17.17 -4.14
N ILE A 88 4.41 17.03 -4.80
CA ILE A 88 5.53 16.19 -4.36
C ILE A 88 6.77 17.08 -4.24
N LYS A 89 7.15 17.40 -3.00
CA LYS A 89 8.31 18.27 -2.75
C LYS A 89 9.59 17.61 -3.23
N LYS A 90 10.56 18.41 -3.65
CA LYS A 90 11.90 17.96 -4.05
C LYS A 90 12.51 17.05 -2.99
N GLY A 91 13.01 15.88 -3.41
CA GLY A 91 13.66 14.92 -2.52
C GLY A 91 12.74 14.31 -1.46
N SER A 92 11.43 14.48 -1.59
CA SER A 92 10.43 13.89 -0.71
C SER A 92 9.73 12.71 -1.35
N GLN A 93 9.02 11.96 -0.53
CA GLN A 93 8.17 10.85 -0.93
C GLN A 93 6.73 11.14 -0.53
N LYS A 94 5.79 10.70 -1.36
CA LYS A 94 4.37 10.62 -1.05
C LYS A 94 3.94 9.16 -0.98
N THR A 95 3.11 8.84 -0.01
CA THR A 95 2.61 7.47 0.16
C THR A 95 1.13 7.39 -0.18
N TYR A 96 0.78 6.48 -1.06
CA TYR A 96 -0.59 6.12 -1.37
C TYR A 96 -0.79 4.64 -1.07
N SER A 97 -2.04 4.19 -1.02
CA SER A 97 -2.34 2.77 -0.88
C SER A 97 -3.50 2.38 -1.78
N MET A 98 -3.37 1.24 -2.44
CA MET A 98 -4.45 0.63 -3.18
C MET A 98 -5.02 -0.55 -2.42
N ASN A 99 -6.34 -0.60 -2.32
CA ASN A 99 -7.06 -1.62 -1.58
C ASN A 99 -8.10 -2.32 -2.46
N ARG A 100 -8.30 -3.62 -2.24
CA ARG A 100 -9.48 -4.33 -2.76
C ARG A 100 -10.71 -3.97 -1.93
N ARG A 101 -11.78 -3.45 -2.57
CA ARG A 101 -12.97 -2.91 -1.90
C ARG A 101 -13.71 -3.90 -0.98
N GLU A 102 -13.58 -5.20 -1.21
CA GLU A 102 -14.25 -6.26 -0.44
C GLU A 102 -13.69 -6.46 0.97
N SER A 103 -12.55 -5.85 1.31
CA SER A 103 -11.96 -5.94 2.64
C SER A 103 -12.56 -4.89 3.57
N ARG A 104 -13.05 -5.29 4.76
CA ARG A 104 -13.52 -4.32 5.76
C ARG A 104 -12.32 -3.45 6.13
N LEU A 105 -12.48 -2.13 6.19
CA LEU A 105 -11.38 -1.19 6.53
C LEU A 105 -10.68 -1.55 7.87
N VAL A 106 -11.40 -2.18 8.79
CA VAL A 106 -10.90 -2.73 10.06
C VAL A 106 -9.86 -3.83 9.86
N ASP A 107 -10.01 -4.66 8.82
CA ASP A 107 -9.06 -5.72 8.49
C ASP A 107 -7.72 -5.16 7.98
N ASN A 108 -7.72 -3.90 7.51
CA ASN A 108 -6.55 -3.20 7.01
C ASN A 108 -5.79 -2.40 8.09
N LEU A 109 -6.40 -2.17 9.27
CA LEU A 109 -5.81 -1.41 10.38
C LEU A 109 -4.83 -2.25 11.23
N PHE A 110 -5.05 -3.57 11.33
CA PHE A 110 -4.27 -4.47 12.20
C PHE A 110 -3.26 -5.36 11.46
N LYS A 111 -3.23 -5.32 10.13
CA LYS A 111 -2.32 -6.15 9.34
C LYS A 111 -1.18 -5.30 8.77
N PHE A 112 0.06 -5.75 9.00
CA PHE A 112 1.25 -5.13 8.44
C PHE A 112 1.18 -5.14 6.90
N ARG A 113 1.29 -3.95 6.30
CA ARG A 113 1.39 -3.78 4.85
C ARG A 113 2.81 -4.16 4.43
N GLN A 114 2.97 -5.24 3.67
CA GLN A 114 4.30 -5.75 3.30
C GLN A 114 4.78 -5.26 1.92
N GLU A 115 3.87 -5.05 0.98
CA GLU A 115 4.23 -4.82 -0.43
C GLU A 115 4.20 -3.33 -0.79
N ASN A 116 5.28 -2.87 -1.44
CA ASN A 116 5.46 -1.49 -1.86
C ASN A 116 5.81 -1.45 -3.36
N ILE A 117 5.06 -0.66 -4.11
CA ILE A 117 5.40 -0.28 -5.48
C ILE A 117 6.11 1.08 -5.41
N LEU A 118 7.35 1.15 -5.87
CA LEU A 118 8.13 2.39 -5.91
C LEU A 118 8.01 3.05 -7.28
N VAL A 119 7.55 4.30 -7.31
CA VAL A 119 7.44 5.11 -8.53
C VAL A 119 8.30 6.35 -8.39
N SER A 120 9.26 6.51 -9.31
CA SER A 120 10.08 7.72 -9.38
C SER A 120 9.53 8.69 -10.41
N VAL A 121 9.33 9.95 -10.00
CA VAL A 121 8.89 11.06 -10.85
C VAL A 121 9.91 12.21 -10.77
N LYS A 122 10.03 13.00 -11.83
CA LYS A 122 11.05 14.05 -11.96
C LYS A 122 10.56 15.24 -12.78
#